data_AF-X0UPE5-F1
#
_entry.id   AF-X0UPE5-F1
#
_cell.length_a   1.000
_cell.length_b   1.000
_cell.length_c   1.000
_cell.angle_alpha   90.00
_cell.angle_beta   90.00
_cell.angle_gamma   90.00
#
_symmetry.space_group_name_H-M   'P 1'
#
loop_
_entity.id
_entity.type
_entity.pdbx_description
1 polymer ?
#
loop_
_entity_poly.entity_id
_entity_poly.type
_entity_poly.pdbx_seq_one_letter_code
_entity_poly.pdbx_strand_id
1 'polypeptide(L)'
;STTTAGLKEILEGGKKLVPNLPLRSPIRNFAGLRAVPDDYDFIIDNTDVYGFINVAGILSPGLTATFAIAEKVVDYLELLGLELKIREDYNPNRPKPDRFKDFTKEELDIKIHKDPAWGRIVCRCETIPEREIIDAIHAPVGAKTVDGIKFRCRPGMGRCQGGFCRPRVIEILARELGLPYEEITKRGEDTNILIGKTKDIALRDIPGGATRE
;
A
#
# COMPACT_ATOMS: atom_id res chain seq x y z
N SER A 1 2.51 13.70 16.22
CA SER A 1 2.51 12.25 16.52
C SER A 1 1.07 11.76 16.73
N THR A 2 0.80 10.45 16.77
CA THR A 2 -0.55 9.91 17.10
C THR A 2 -0.78 9.72 18.60
N THR A 3 0.04 10.36 19.44
CA THR A 3 -0.15 10.37 20.89
C THR A 3 -1.30 11.30 21.27
N THR A 4 -1.86 11.13 22.48
CA THR A 4 -2.88 12.04 23.01
C THR A 4 -2.43 13.50 22.99
N ALA A 5 -1.17 13.77 23.39
CA ALA A 5 -0.61 15.12 23.38
C ALA A 5 -0.50 15.70 21.96
N GLY A 6 0.06 14.93 21.02
CA GLY A 6 0.20 15.38 19.63
C GLY A 6 -1.14 15.58 18.92
N LEU A 7 -2.14 14.74 19.19
CA LEU A 7 -3.49 14.92 18.65
C LEU A 7 -4.17 16.16 19.26
N LYS A 8 -3.98 16.43 20.56
CA LYS A 8 -4.50 17.64 21.22
C LYS A 8 -3.93 18.90 20.59
N GLU A 9 -2.62 18.95 20.39
CA GLU A 9 -1.92 20.07 19.74
C GLU A 9 -2.50 20.37 18.34
N ILE A 10 -2.65 19.34 17.51
CA ILE A 10 -3.23 19.48 16.15
C ILE A 10 -4.67 20.02 16.22
N LEU A 11 -5.49 19.51 17.14
CA LEU A 11 -6.88 19.95 17.28
C LEU A 11 -6.99 21.39 17.77
N GLU A 12 -6.17 21.80 18.74
CA GLU A 12 -6.14 23.17 19.24
C GLU A 12 -5.64 24.15 18.16
N GLY A 13 -4.60 23.79 17.43
CA GLY A 13 -4.14 24.56 16.27
C GLY A 13 -5.20 24.69 15.19
N GLY A 14 -5.87 23.58 14.83
CA GLY A 14 -6.94 23.56 13.83
C GLY A 14 -8.14 24.43 14.23
N LYS A 15 -8.54 24.44 15.50
CA LYS A 15 -9.63 25.28 16.00
C LYS A 15 -9.36 26.79 15.88
N LYS A 16 -8.10 27.22 15.89
CA LYS A 16 -7.75 28.64 15.67
C LYS A 16 -8.12 29.09 14.25
N LEU A 17 -8.02 28.19 13.28
CA LEU A 17 -8.36 28.44 11.87
C LEU A 17 -9.84 28.17 11.59
N VAL A 18 -10.39 27.10 12.17
CA VAL A 18 -11.78 26.65 11.98
C VAL A 18 -12.43 26.39 13.34
N PRO A 19 -13.10 27.39 13.95
CA PRO A 19 -13.67 27.25 15.30
C PRO A 19 -14.64 26.08 15.45
N ASN A 20 -15.43 25.78 14.42
CA ASN A 20 -16.42 24.71 14.39
C ASN A 20 -15.86 23.39 13.80
N LEU A 21 -14.59 23.06 14.06
CA LEU A 21 -13.96 21.84 13.56
C LEU A 21 -14.67 20.58 14.12
N PRO A 22 -15.17 19.67 13.27
CA PRO A 22 -15.91 18.49 13.73
C PRO A 22 -14.96 17.41 14.25
N LEU A 23 -14.75 17.38 15.56
CA LEU A 23 -13.74 16.54 16.23
C LEU A 23 -13.95 15.02 16.10
N ARG A 24 -15.16 14.58 15.74
CA ARG A 24 -15.51 13.17 15.54
C ARG A 24 -15.44 12.71 14.08
N SER A 25 -15.08 13.61 13.17
CA SER A 25 -14.96 13.29 11.74
C SER A 25 -13.69 12.52 11.33
N PRO A 26 -12.54 12.56 12.04
CA PRO A 26 -11.38 11.78 11.64
C PRO A 26 -11.67 10.28 11.56
N ILE A 27 -11.39 9.66 10.41
CA ILE A 27 -11.59 8.23 10.17
C ILE A 27 -10.31 7.40 10.32
N ARG A 28 -9.15 8.06 10.29
CA ARG A 28 -7.82 7.45 10.42
C ARG A 28 -6.81 8.49 10.88
N ASN A 29 -5.91 8.10 11.79
CA ASN A 29 -4.73 8.87 12.17
C ASN A 29 -3.48 8.06 11.82
N PHE A 30 -2.39 8.75 11.47
CA PHE A 30 -1.08 8.15 11.22
C PHE A 30 0.02 9.12 11.65
N ALA A 31 1.21 8.58 11.86
CA ALA A 31 2.44 9.34 12.06
C ALA A 31 3.52 8.71 11.17
N GLY A 32 4.46 9.54 10.73
CA GLY A 32 5.66 9.12 10.03
C GLY A 32 6.89 9.69 10.72
N LEU A 33 8.04 9.07 10.49
CA LEU A 33 9.34 9.58 10.90
C LEU A 33 10.00 10.24 9.70
N ARG A 34 10.73 11.33 9.94
CA ARG A 34 11.59 11.95 8.95
C ARG A 34 13.03 11.61 9.30
N ALA A 35 13.81 11.15 8.32
CA ALA A 35 15.24 10.96 8.48
C ALA A 35 15.91 12.34 8.32
N VAL A 36 16.09 13.04 9.44
CA VAL A 36 16.73 14.37 9.47
C VAL A 36 18.14 14.20 10.00
N PRO A 37 19.18 14.52 9.21
CA PRO A 37 20.57 14.55 9.67
C PRO A 37 20.87 15.86 10.41
N ASP A 38 22.01 15.90 11.10
CA ASP A 38 22.40 17.04 11.96
C ASP A 38 22.64 18.34 11.16
N ASP A 39 23.11 18.23 9.92
CA ASP A 39 23.35 19.34 8.99
C ASP A 39 22.13 19.77 8.17
N TYR A 40 21.00 19.07 8.33
CA TYR A 40 19.75 19.29 7.60
C TYR A 40 19.85 19.20 6.06
N ASP A 41 20.90 18.57 5.51
CA ASP A 41 21.06 18.35 4.06
C ASP A 41 21.01 16.86 3.70
N PHE A 42 20.83 16.54 2.42
CA PHE A 42 20.84 15.16 1.96
C PHE A 42 22.26 14.59 1.98
N ILE A 43 22.40 13.39 2.52
CA ILE A 43 23.68 12.67 2.51
C ILE A 43 23.65 11.75 1.29
N ILE A 44 24.25 12.21 0.19
CA ILE A 44 24.44 11.44 -1.05
C ILE A 44 25.94 11.38 -1.33
N ASP A 45 26.59 10.35 -0.80
CA ASP A 45 28.06 10.29 -0.80
C ASP A 45 28.60 8.86 -0.65
N ASN A 46 29.87 8.65 -0.98
CA ASN A 46 30.56 7.40 -0.70
C ASN A 46 30.99 7.32 0.78
N THR A 47 31.36 6.11 1.21
CA THR A 47 32.00 5.89 2.51
C THR A 47 33.42 5.40 2.31
N ASP A 48 34.12 5.18 3.43
CA ASP A 48 35.41 4.47 3.44
C ASP A 48 35.29 3.00 3.01
N VAL A 49 34.06 2.46 2.98
CA VAL A 49 33.79 1.11 2.47
C VAL A 49 33.62 1.18 0.95
N TYR A 50 34.55 0.54 0.24
CA TYR A 50 34.53 0.47 -1.22
C TYR A 50 33.20 -0.06 -1.75
N GLY A 51 32.63 0.66 -2.72
CA GLY A 51 31.36 0.29 -3.37
C GLY A 51 30.11 0.60 -2.55
N PHE A 52 30.22 1.21 -1.36
CA PHE A 52 29.08 1.59 -0.54
C PHE A 52 28.76 3.09 -0.68
N ILE A 53 27.57 3.39 -1.21
CA ILE A 53 27.05 4.75 -1.41
C ILE A 53 25.88 4.98 -0.45
N ASN A 54 25.96 6.04 0.36
CA ASN A 54 24.86 6.50 1.18
C ASN A 54 23.88 7.33 0.35
N VAL A 55 22.59 7.08 0.56
CA VAL A 55 21.48 7.97 0.16
C VAL A 55 20.60 8.12 1.40
N ALA A 56 21.07 8.94 2.34
CA ALA A 56 20.53 9.07 3.69
C ALA A 56 20.10 10.51 3.98
N GLY A 57 19.35 10.70 5.08
CA GLY A 57 18.90 12.05 5.47
C GLY A 57 17.93 12.69 4.48
N ILE A 58 17.27 11.90 3.62
CA ILE A 58 16.38 12.40 2.59
C ILE A 58 15.07 12.93 3.22
N LEU A 59 15.11 14.20 3.64
CA LEU A 59 13.96 14.97 4.10
C LEU A 59 13.28 15.71 2.93
N SER A 60 12.44 16.71 3.19
CA SER A 60 11.85 17.51 2.08
C SER A 60 12.95 18.33 1.40
N PRO A 61 13.10 18.33 0.06
CA PRO A 61 12.15 17.90 -0.99
C PRO A 61 12.43 16.51 -1.62
N GLY A 62 12.76 15.49 -0.83
CA GLY A 62 13.30 14.21 -1.29
C GLY A 62 12.48 13.48 -2.35
N LEU A 63 11.16 13.37 -2.16
CA LEU A 63 10.28 12.72 -3.15
C LEU A 63 10.33 13.42 -4.51
N THR A 64 10.27 14.75 -4.51
CA THR A 64 10.35 15.56 -5.73
C THR A 64 11.75 15.60 -6.34
N ALA A 65 12.80 15.39 -5.52
CA ALA A 65 14.20 15.36 -5.95
C ALA A 65 14.69 13.97 -6.38
N THR A 66 13.83 12.93 -6.35
CA THR A 66 14.23 11.53 -6.61
C THR A 66 15.04 11.34 -7.89
N PHE A 67 14.70 12.04 -8.98
CA PHE A 67 15.44 11.92 -10.25
C PHE A 67 16.85 12.54 -10.16
N ALA A 68 16.99 13.71 -9.55
CA ALA A 68 18.30 14.34 -9.36
C ALA A 68 19.19 13.52 -8.40
N ILE A 69 18.59 12.90 -7.38
CA ILE A 69 19.29 11.97 -6.49
C ILE A 69 19.82 10.77 -7.31
N ALA A 70 19.00 10.22 -8.21
CA ALA A 70 19.41 9.10 -9.05
C ALA A 70 20.57 9.47 -9.99
N GLU A 71 20.53 10.64 -10.62
CA GLU A 71 21.64 11.16 -11.44
C GLU A 71 22.93 11.28 -10.62
N LYS A 72 22.84 11.84 -9.41
CA LYS A 72 24.00 11.95 -8.52
C LYS A 72 24.60 10.60 -8.13
N VAL A 73 23.76 9.59 -7.90
CA VAL A 73 24.22 8.22 -7.61
C VAL A 73 24.89 7.60 -8.83
N VAL A 74 24.40 7.86 -10.04
CA VAL A 74 25.03 7.42 -11.29
C VAL A 74 26.44 7.99 -11.42
N ASP A 75 26.65 9.28 -11.15
CA ASP A 75 27.99 9.90 -11.16
C ASP A 75 28.96 9.17 -10.21
N TYR A 76 28.52 8.82 -9.00
CA TYR A 76 29.37 8.09 -8.05
C TYR A 76 29.69 6.67 -8.50
N LEU A 77 28.76 5.98 -9.16
CA LEU A 77 29.02 4.65 -9.71
C LEU A 77 30.09 4.70 -10.81
N GLU A 78 30.05 5.71 -11.69
CA GLU A 78 31.08 5.93 -12.70
C GLU A 78 32.44 6.25 -12.07
N LEU A 79 32.48 7.09 -11.03
CA LEU A 79 33.71 7.40 -10.28
C LEU A 79 34.31 6.17 -9.59
N LEU A 80 33.49 5.20 -9.19
CA LEU A 80 33.94 3.92 -8.64
C LEU A 80 34.42 2.94 -9.73
N GLY A 81 34.42 3.35 -11.00
CA GLY A 81 34.90 2.57 -12.13
C GLY A 81 33.87 1.59 -12.71
N LEU A 82 32.57 1.76 -12.40
CA LEU A 82 31.52 0.95 -13.00
C LEU A 82 31.30 1.38 -14.45
N GLU A 83 31.50 0.47 -15.41
CA GLU A 83 31.11 0.70 -16.80
C GLU A 83 29.58 0.65 -16.92
N LEU A 84 28.97 1.82 -17.14
CA LEU A 84 27.54 1.93 -17.40
C LEU A 84 27.26 1.76 -18.90
N LYS A 85 26.27 0.92 -19.22
CA LYS A 85 25.78 0.73 -20.59
C LYS A 85 24.35 1.21 -20.68
N ILE A 86 24.09 2.13 -21.60
CA ILE A 86 22.74 2.61 -21.88
C ILE A 86 21.91 1.44 -22.39
N ARG A 87 20.72 1.29 -21.82
CA ARG A 87 19.73 0.30 -22.25
C ARG A 87 18.84 0.90 -23.33
N GLU A 88 19.12 0.58 -24.58
CA GLU A 88 18.41 1.10 -25.77
C GLU A 88 16.92 0.72 -25.83
N ASP A 89 16.53 -0.41 -25.24
CA ASP A 89 15.15 -0.91 -25.23
C ASP A 89 14.35 -0.50 -23.98
N TYR A 90 14.82 0.51 -23.22
CA TYR A 90 14.10 0.98 -22.04
C TYR A 90 12.77 1.65 -22.41
N ASN A 91 11.67 1.08 -21.91
CA ASN A 91 10.36 1.73 -21.95
C ASN A 91 10.08 2.49 -20.64
N PRO A 92 10.10 3.84 -20.62
CA PRO A 92 9.81 4.63 -19.42
C PRO A 92 8.30 4.70 -19.11
N ASN A 93 7.45 4.28 -20.05
CA ASN A 93 6.00 4.44 -19.93
C ASN A 93 5.40 3.26 -19.17
N ARG A 94 4.99 3.51 -17.93
CA ARG A 94 4.13 2.59 -17.19
C ARG A 94 2.66 2.94 -17.46
N PRO A 95 1.87 2.07 -18.12
CA PRO A 95 0.46 2.37 -18.36
C PRO A 95 -0.27 2.56 -17.03
N LYS A 96 -1.15 3.56 -16.99
CA LYS A 96 -2.01 3.81 -15.84
C LYS A 96 -2.97 2.61 -15.71
N PRO A 97 -3.13 2.03 -14.50
CA PRO A 97 -4.13 1.00 -14.31
C PRO A 97 -5.53 1.57 -14.50
N ASP A 98 -6.39 0.82 -15.17
CA ASP A 98 -7.81 1.12 -15.31
C ASP A 98 -8.45 1.30 -13.93
N ARG A 99 -9.30 2.32 -13.78
CA ARG A 99 -10.08 2.54 -12.56
C ARG A 99 -11.52 2.83 -12.91
N PHE A 100 -12.45 2.30 -12.12
CA PHE A 100 -13.88 2.46 -12.28
C PHE A 100 -14.29 3.91 -12.44
N LYS A 101 -13.68 4.80 -11.64
CA LYS A 101 -13.95 6.25 -11.67
C LYS A 101 -13.48 6.98 -12.92
N ASP A 102 -12.62 6.34 -13.72
CA ASP A 102 -12.04 6.95 -14.92
C ASP A 102 -12.93 6.73 -16.17
N PHE A 103 -14.01 5.94 -16.05
CA PHE A 103 -14.89 5.57 -17.17
C PHE A 103 -16.23 6.29 -17.13
N THR A 104 -16.80 6.53 -18.31
CA THR A 104 -18.21 6.95 -18.43
C THR A 104 -19.16 5.79 -18.14
N LYS A 105 -20.46 6.08 -18.03
CA LYS A 105 -21.47 5.03 -17.81
C LYS A 105 -21.54 4.06 -18.98
N GLU A 106 -21.43 4.57 -20.20
CA GLU A 106 -21.48 3.78 -21.44
C GLU A 106 -20.25 2.87 -21.55
N GLU A 107 -19.06 3.39 -21.23
CA GLU A 107 -17.82 2.60 -21.19
C GLU A 107 -17.86 1.52 -20.11
N LEU A 108 -18.38 1.86 -18.92
CA LEU A 108 -18.59 0.89 -17.85
C LEU A 108 -19.58 -0.19 -18.26
N ASP A 109 -20.68 0.17 -18.91
CA ASP A 109 -21.67 -0.80 -19.38
C ASP A 109 -21.03 -1.82 -20.33
N ILE A 110 -20.26 -1.35 -21.32
CA ILE A 110 -19.50 -2.22 -22.23
C ILE A 110 -18.52 -3.11 -21.46
N LYS A 111 -17.78 -2.55 -20.50
CA LYS A 111 -16.82 -3.31 -19.68
C LYS A 111 -17.50 -4.36 -18.81
N ILE A 112 -18.65 -4.05 -18.21
CA ILE A 112 -19.44 -4.98 -17.37
C ILE A 112 -20.00 -6.12 -18.23
N HIS A 113 -20.48 -5.83 -19.43
CA HIS A 113 -20.92 -6.87 -20.38
C HIS A 113 -19.79 -7.81 -20.78
N LYS A 114 -18.57 -7.28 -20.96
CA LYS A 114 -17.39 -8.09 -21.29
C LYS A 114 -16.83 -8.87 -20.10
N ASP A 115 -16.80 -8.25 -18.92
CA ASP A 115 -16.34 -8.84 -17.68
C ASP A 115 -17.21 -8.37 -16.50
N PRO A 116 -18.10 -9.24 -15.99
CA PRO A 116 -18.99 -8.91 -14.88
C PRO A 116 -18.28 -8.48 -13.59
N ALA A 117 -16.98 -8.75 -13.44
CA ALA A 117 -16.20 -8.30 -12.29
C ALA A 117 -16.09 -6.76 -12.18
N TRP A 118 -16.29 -6.03 -13.29
CA TRP A 118 -16.43 -4.56 -13.26
C TRP A 118 -17.71 -4.10 -12.56
N GLY A 119 -18.76 -4.92 -12.56
CA GLY A 119 -20.06 -4.59 -11.94
C GLY A 119 -20.14 -4.97 -10.46
N ARG A 120 -19.21 -5.81 -9.98
CA ARG A 120 -19.21 -6.31 -8.60
C ARG A 120 -18.46 -5.37 -7.68
N ILE A 121 -19.16 -4.40 -7.09
CA ILE A 121 -18.57 -3.45 -6.15
C ILE A 121 -18.18 -4.13 -4.84
N VAL A 122 -16.88 -4.21 -4.57
CA VAL A 122 -16.30 -4.80 -3.35
C VAL A 122 -16.20 -3.77 -2.23
N CYS A 123 -15.76 -2.54 -2.54
CA CYS A 123 -15.70 -1.45 -1.57
C CYS A 123 -16.68 -0.34 -1.93
N ARG A 124 -17.78 -0.22 -1.19
CA ARG A 124 -18.77 0.84 -1.38
C ARG A 124 -18.25 2.23 -1.01
N CYS A 125 -17.36 2.35 -0.01
CA CYS A 125 -16.89 3.66 0.43
C CYS A 125 -16.00 4.35 -0.61
N GLU A 126 -15.22 3.58 -1.36
CA GLU A 126 -14.30 4.09 -2.39
C GLU A 126 -14.77 3.73 -3.81
N THR A 127 -15.92 3.05 -3.93
CA THR A 127 -16.51 2.54 -5.18
C THR A 127 -15.51 1.71 -6.02
N ILE A 128 -14.99 0.64 -5.40
CA ILE A 128 -13.98 -0.23 -6.03
C ILE A 128 -14.62 -1.55 -6.47
N PRO A 129 -14.59 -1.90 -7.77
CA PRO A 129 -15.06 -3.17 -8.28
C PRO A 129 -14.06 -4.30 -8.01
N GLU A 130 -14.53 -5.55 -8.09
CA GLU A 130 -13.70 -6.75 -8.00
C GLU A 130 -12.58 -6.75 -9.04
N ARG A 131 -12.87 -6.27 -10.25
CA ARG A 131 -11.89 -6.25 -11.34
C ARG A 131 -10.65 -5.41 -11.04
N GLU A 132 -10.79 -4.24 -10.42
CA GLU A 132 -9.64 -3.41 -10.02
C GLU A 132 -8.73 -4.12 -9.01
N ILE A 133 -9.31 -4.96 -8.14
CA ILE A 133 -8.55 -5.74 -7.16
C ILE A 133 -7.77 -6.84 -7.89
N ILE A 134 -8.42 -7.56 -8.81
CA ILE A 134 -7.79 -8.59 -9.64
C ILE A 134 -6.63 -7.99 -10.46
N ASP A 135 -6.85 -6.86 -11.13
CA ASP A 135 -5.83 -6.19 -11.94
C ASP A 135 -4.62 -5.76 -11.07
N ALA A 136 -4.85 -5.34 -9.83
CA ALA A 136 -3.75 -5.00 -8.92
C ALA A 136 -2.99 -6.21 -8.36
N ILE A 137 -3.62 -7.38 -8.27
CA ILE A 137 -2.97 -8.64 -7.89
C ILE A 137 -2.05 -9.11 -9.02
N HIS A 138 -2.50 -9.02 -10.27
CA HIS A 138 -1.77 -9.50 -11.45
C HIS A 138 -0.84 -8.47 -12.10
N ALA A 139 -0.80 -7.23 -11.59
CA ALA A 139 0.12 -6.20 -12.06
C ALA A 139 1.60 -6.61 -11.85
N PRO A 140 2.54 -5.99 -12.60
CA PRO A 140 3.97 -6.11 -12.29
C PRO A 140 4.24 -5.73 -10.83
N VAL A 141 4.96 -6.61 -10.10
CA VAL A 141 5.11 -6.53 -8.64
C VAL A 141 3.73 -6.42 -7.98
N GLY A 142 2.87 -7.43 -8.21
CA GLY A 142 1.46 -7.44 -7.81
C GLY A 142 1.22 -7.34 -6.30
N ALA A 143 0.02 -6.91 -5.92
CA ALA A 143 -0.38 -6.88 -4.52
C ALA A 143 -0.66 -8.28 -3.98
N LYS A 144 0.07 -8.68 -2.93
CA LYS A 144 -0.07 -9.99 -2.27
C LYS A 144 -0.68 -9.93 -0.87
N THR A 145 -0.98 -8.74 -0.37
CA THR A 145 -1.47 -8.52 1.00
C THR A 145 -2.65 -7.56 1.00
N VAL A 146 -3.45 -7.58 2.08
CA VAL A 146 -4.62 -6.69 2.20
C VAL A 146 -4.22 -5.21 2.13
N ASP A 147 -3.14 -4.80 2.81
CA ASP A 147 -2.62 -3.43 2.69
C ASP A 147 -2.04 -3.17 1.30
N GLY A 148 -1.46 -4.17 0.65
CA GLY A 148 -1.00 -4.07 -0.75
C GLY A 148 -2.13 -3.70 -1.71
N ILE A 149 -3.32 -4.29 -1.54
CA ILE A 149 -4.52 -3.94 -2.29
C ILE A 149 -5.04 -2.56 -1.87
N LYS A 150 -5.06 -2.27 -0.57
CA LYS A 150 -5.46 -0.96 -0.04
C LYS A 150 -4.62 0.18 -0.64
N PHE A 151 -3.30 0.02 -0.76
CA PHE A 151 -2.44 1.05 -1.32
C PHE A 151 -2.56 1.20 -2.84
N ARG A 152 -2.89 0.14 -3.57
CA ARG A 152 -3.07 0.19 -5.03
C ARG A 152 -4.46 0.68 -5.44
N CYS A 153 -5.53 0.13 -4.84
CA CYS A 153 -6.91 0.33 -5.27
C CYS A 153 -7.79 1.04 -4.23
N ARG A 154 -7.30 1.27 -3.01
CA ARG A 154 -8.00 1.95 -1.90
C ARG A 154 -9.09 1.20 -1.11
N PRO A 155 -9.46 -0.08 -1.32
CA PRO A 155 -10.43 -0.71 -0.43
C PRO A 155 -9.92 -0.70 1.02
N GLY A 156 -10.78 -0.27 1.94
CA GLY A 156 -10.41 -0.06 3.35
C GLY A 156 -9.77 1.29 3.66
N MET A 157 -9.65 2.22 2.70
CA MET A 157 -9.29 3.62 2.97
C MET A 157 -10.47 4.52 3.32
N GLY A 158 -11.69 4.13 2.93
CA GLY A 158 -12.91 4.90 3.21
C GLY A 158 -13.39 4.81 4.66
N ARG A 159 -14.52 5.45 4.96
CA ARG A 159 -15.05 5.62 6.33
C ARG A 159 -15.14 4.34 7.17
N CYS A 160 -15.41 3.19 6.55
CA CYS A 160 -15.53 1.92 7.25
C CYS A 160 -14.18 1.27 7.62
N GLN A 161 -13.05 1.80 7.13
CA GLN A 161 -11.70 1.31 7.40
C GLN A 161 -11.50 -0.21 7.16
N GLY A 162 -12.23 -0.75 6.18
CA GLY A 162 -12.16 -2.16 5.81
C GLY A 162 -13.11 -3.07 6.58
N GLY A 163 -13.97 -2.53 7.45
CA GLY A 163 -14.93 -3.32 8.23
C GLY A 163 -15.86 -4.20 7.39
N PHE A 164 -16.18 -3.79 6.16
CA PHE A 164 -17.09 -4.53 5.26
C PHE A 164 -16.36 -5.23 4.10
N CYS A 165 -15.44 -4.54 3.43
CA CYS A 165 -14.81 -5.07 2.22
C CYS A 165 -13.65 -6.03 2.51
N ARG A 166 -13.05 -6.03 3.71
CA ARG A 166 -11.87 -6.84 4.01
C ARG A 166 -12.09 -8.35 3.82
N PRO A 167 -13.18 -8.98 4.29
CA PRO A 167 -13.41 -10.41 4.03
C PRO A 167 -13.45 -10.74 2.54
N ARG A 168 -14.07 -9.88 1.71
CA ARG A 168 -14.10 -10.03 0.25
C ARG A 168 -12.74 -9.84 -0.40
N VAL A 169 -11.93 -8.89 0.09
CA VAL A 169 -10.55 -8.72 -0.38
C VAL A 169 -9.70 -9.95 -0.08
N ILE A 170 -9.87 -10.56 1.11
CA ILE A 170 -9.18 -11.80 1.48
C ILE A 170 -9.62 -12.95 0.57
N GLU A 171 -10.93 -13.07 0.31
CA GLU A 171 -11.48 -14.08 -0.60
C GLU A 171 -10.88 -13.98 -2.00
N ILE A 172 -10.81 -12.76 -2.56
CA ILE A 172 -10.21 -12.51 -3.88
C ILE A 172 -8.71 -12.82 -3.85
N LEU A 173 -7.96 -12.35 -2.84
CA LEU A 173 -6.53 -12.64 -2.73
C LEU A 173 -6.24 -14.15 -2.66
N ALA A 174 -6.97 -14.88 -1.82
CA ALA A 174 -6.81 -16.32 -1.69
C ALA A 174 -7.10 -17.04 -3.01
N ARG A 175 -8.19 -16.67 -3.69
CA ARG A 175 -8.55 -17.23 -4.99
C ARG A 175 -7.50 -16.95 -6.06
N GLU A 176 -7.09 -15.70 -6.22
CA GLU A 176 -6.17 -15.28 -7.29
C GLU A 176 -4.73 -15.74 -7.06
N LEU A 177 -4.31 -15.92 -5.80
CA LEU A 177 -2.96 -16.38 -5.44
C LEU A 177 -2.87 -17.90 -5.21
N GLY A 178 -4.02 -18.60 -5.18
CA GLY A 178 -4.06 -20.03 -4.86
C GLY A 178 -3.62 -20.34 -3.43
N LEU A 179 -3.84 -19.41 -2.50
CA LEU A 179 -3.43 -19.55 -1.10
C LEU A 179 -4.65 -19.82 -0.20
N PRO A 180 -4.51 -20.61 0.88
CA PRO A 180 -5.56 -20.72 1.88
C PRO A 180 -5.77 -19.37 2.59
N TYR A 181 -6.96 -19.18 3.18
CA TYR A 181 -7.33 -17.90 3.81
C TYR A 181 -6.40 -17.50 4.95
N GLU A 182 -5.83 -18.48 5.65
CA GLU A 182 -4.91 -18.33 6.77
C GLU A 182 -3.55 -17.76 6.35
N GLU A 183 -3.13 -17.99 5.11
CA GLU A 183 -1.88 -17.47 4.53
C GLU A 183 -2.02 -16.01 4.06
N ILE A 184 -3.26 -15.47 3.99
CA ILE A 184 -3.47 -14.08 3.60
C ILE A 184 -3.11 -13.15 4.77
N THR A 185 -2.07 -12.34 4.55
CA THR A 185 -1.56 -11.40 5.54
C THR A 185 -2.04 -9.97 5.30
N LYS A 186 -2.01 -9.17 6.38
CA LYS A 186 -2.32 -7.75 6.31
C LYS A 186 -1.23 -6.98 5.57
N ARG A 187 0.05 -7.16 5.92
CA ARG A 187 1.17 -6.35 5.40
C ARG A 187 2.50 -7.11 5.29
N GLY A 188 2.49 -8.43 5.35
CA GLY A 188 3.69 -9.28 5.37
C GLY A 188 3.68 -10.27 6.52
N GLU A 189 4.86 -10.82 6.83
CA GLU A 189 5.07 -11.82 7.88
C GLU A 189 4.47 -11.39 9.23
N ASP A 190 4.01 -12.38 9.99
CA ASP A 190 3.38 -12.23 11.32
C ASP A 190 2.17 -11.27 11.36
N THR A 191 1.48 -11.09 10.24
CA THR A 191 0.27 -10.28 10.16
C THR A 191 -0.93 -11.00 9.57
N ASN A 192 -1.00 -12.32 9.77
CA ASN A 192 -2.13 -13.16 9.39
C ASN A 192 -3.43 -12.59 9.98
N ILE A 193 -4.48 -12.52 9.15
CA ILE A 193 -5.78 -11.99 9.58
C ILE A 193 -6.64 -13.13 10.15
N LEU A 194 -6.47 -14.33 9.62
CA LEU A 194 -7.20 -15.53 9.97
C LEU A 194 -6.20 -16.57 10.46
N ILE A 195 -6.54 -17.26 11.55
CA ILE A 195 -5.67 -18.25 12.21
C ILE A 195 -6.17 -19.70 12.04
N GLY A 196 -7.32 -19.87 11.39
CA GLY A 196 -7.97 -21.16 11.14
C GLY A 196 -9.49 -21.05 11.16
N LYS A 197 -10.15 -22.18 10.89
CA LYS A 197 -11.61 -22.29 10.96
C LYS A 197 -12.07 -22.32 12.42
N THR A 198 -13.20 -21.67 12.69
CA THR A 198 -13.77 -21.58 14.04
C THR A 198 -14.01 -22.96 14.68
N LYS A 199 -14.51 -23.93 13.90
CA LYS A 199 -14.76 -25.30 14.39
C LYS A 199 -13.46 -26.01 14.76
N ASP A 200 -12.42 -25.89 13.94
CA ASP A 200 -11.14 -26.54 14.19
C ASP A 200 -10.47 -26.03 15.47
N ILE A 201 -10.70 -24.76 15.83
CA ILE A 201 -10.20 -24.20 17.09
C ILE A 201 -11.04 -24.70 18.26
N ALA A 202 -12.38 -24.66 18.16
CA ALA A 202 -13.28 -25.08 19.23
C ALA A 202 -13.21 -26.58 19.55
N LEU A 203 -12.88 -27.41 18.55
CA LEU A 203 -12.78 -28.86 18.69
C LEU A 203 -11.43 -29.32 19.28
N ARG A 204 -10.40 -28.47 19.33
CA ARG A 204 -9.08 -28.82 19.91
C ARG A 204 -9.16 -29.14 21.41
N ASP A 205 -10.09 -28.53 22.11
CA ASP A 205 -10.24 -28.66 23.56
C ASP A 205 -11.18 -29.82 23.95
N ILE A 206 -11.71 -30.58 22.97
CA ILE A 206 -12.62 -31.70 23.19
C ILE A 206 -11.85 -33.02 22.97
N PRO A 207 -11.80 -33.92 23.97
CA PRO A 207 -11.20 -35.25 23.79
C PRO A 207 -11.90 -36.00 22.64
N GLY A 208 -11.15 -36.32 21.57
CA GLY A 208 -11.67 -36.93 20.34
C GLY A 208 -12.08 -35.94 19.23
N GLY A 209 -11.85 -34.64 19.42
CA GLY A 209 -12.04 -33.61 18.39
C GLY A 209 -10.94 -33.59 17.33
N ALA A 210 -11.25 -33.00 16.17
CA ALA A 210 -10.47 -33.09 14.94
C ALA A 210 -8.97 -32.79 15.11
N THR A 211 -8.12 -33.79 14.85
CA THR A 211 -6.68 -33.63 14.62
C THR A 211 -6.46 -33.15 13.18
N ARG A 212 -5.57 -32.16 12.99
CA ARG A 212 -5.18 -31.68 11.65
C ARG A 212 -4.72 -32.84 10.77
N GLU A 213 -5.40 -33.07 9.64
CA GLU A 213 -4.83 -33.72 8.45
C GLU A 213 -3.98 -32.72 7.65
#